data_AF-A0A8T5ZLQ1-F1
#
_entry.id   AF-A0A8T5ZLQ1-F1
#
_cell.length_a   1.000
_cell.length_b   1.000
_cell.length_c   1.000
_cell.angle_alpha   90.00
_cell.angle_beta   90.00
_cell.angle_gamma   90.00
#
_symmetry.space_group_name_H-M   'P 1'
#
loop_
_entity.id
_entity.type
_entity.pdbx_description
1 polymer ?
#
loop_
_entity_poly.entity_id
_entity_poly.type
_entity_poly.pdbx_seq_one_letter_code
_entity_poly.pdbx_strand_id
1 'polypeptide(L)' 'TFSTAEPEEMTVISGALNVLLPDATDWQVYEAGSVFNVPGHSEFHLQVAEPTSYLCRYL' A
#
# COMPACT_ATOMS: atom_id res chain seq x y z
N THR A 1 -9.62 0.55 -5.85
CA THR A 1 -9.04 1.71 -5.15
C THR A 1 -9.32 1.56 -3.68
N PHE A 2 -8.41 1.99 -2.84
CA PHE A 2 -8.54 2.04 -1.38
C PHE A 2 -8.50 3.50 -0.95
N SER A 3 -9.26 3.84 0.09
CA SER A 3 -9.31 5.19 0.66
C SER A 3 -8.96 5.14 2.14
N THR A 4 -8.32 6.20 2.62
CA THR A 4 -7.92 6.34 4.02
C THR A 4 -8.68 7.49 4.66
N ALA A 5 -9.03 7.35 5.94
CA ALA A 5 -9.52 8.46 6.76
C ALA A 5 -8.35 9.04 7.57
N GLU A 6 -7.63 8.17 8.28
CA GLU A 6 -6.41 8.51 9.01
C GLU A 6 -5.18 8.01 8.23
N PRO A 7 -3.97 8.54 8.49
CA PRO A 7 -2.77 8.03 7.86
C PRO A 7 -2.51 6.57 8.24
N GLU A 8 -2.00 5.79 7.28
CA GLU A 8 -1.78 4.36 7.43
C GLU A 8 -0.32 3.99 7.12
N GLU A 9 0.25 3.08 7.89
CA GLU A 9 1.51 2.38 7.59
C GLU A 9 1.18 0.95 7.16
N MET A 10 1.62 0.58 5.96
CA MET A 10 1.39 -0.71 5.34
C MET A 10 2.69 -1.50 5.32
N THR A 11 2.72 -2.66 5.98
CA THR A 11 3.84 -3.61 5.90
C THR A 11 3.42 -4.83 5.07
N VAL A 12 4.16 -5.16 4.01
CA VAL A 12 3.92 -6.40 3.24
C VAL A 12 4.51 -7.58 4.00
N ILE A 13 3.68 -8.57 4.37
CA ILE A 13 4.09 -9.73 5.16
C ILE A 13 4.51 -10.89 4.24
N SER A 14 3.80 -11.13 3.15
CA SER A 14 4.12 -12.16 2.15
C SER A 14 3.58 -11.78 0.77
N GLY A 15 4.22 -12.22 -0.32
CA GLY A 15 3.86 -11.84 -1.68
C GLY A 15 4.35 -10.43 -2.04
N ALA A 16 3.65 -9.77 -2.96
CA ALA A 16 4.02 -8.45 -3.46
C ALA A 16 2.78 -7.58 -3.75
N LEU A 17 2.90 -6.28 -3.44
CA LEU A 17 1.92 -5.26 -3.79
C LEU A 17 2.50 -4.31 -4.82
N ASN A 18 1.85 -4.20 -5.97
CA ASN A 18 2.14 -3.12 -6.91
C ASN A 18 1.22 -1.94 -6.59
N VAL A 19 1.78 -0.83 -6.11
CA VAL A 19 1.06 0.29 -5.49
C VAL A 19 1.21 1.56 -6.33
N LEU A 20 0.12 2.27 -6.56
CA LEU A 20 0.13 3.64 -7.04
C LEU A 20 -0.35 4.55 -5.92
N LEU A 21 0.58 5.28 -5.30
CA LEU A 21 0.31 6.21 -4.21
C LEU A 21 -0.39 7.48 -4.71
N PRO A 22 -1.03 8.24 -3.82
CA PRO A 22 -1.55 9.56 -4.16
C PRO A 22 -0.45 10.42 -4.79
N ASP A 23 -0.80 11.17 -5.83
CA ASP A 23 0.10 12.07 -6.57
C ASP A 23 1.29 11.41 -7.29
N ALA A 24 1.46 10.08 -7.20
CA ALA A 24 2.45 9.35 -7.98
C ALA A 24 1.94 9.09 -9.41
N THR A 25 2.85 9.18 -10.38
CA THR A 25 2.57 8.83 -11.78
C THR A 25 2.88 7.38 -12.12
N ASP A 26 3.77 6.77 -11.32
CA ASP A 26 4.34 5.46 -11.60
C ASP A 26 4.01 4.46 -10.50
N TRP A 27 3.74 3.25 -10.94
CA TRP A 27 3.50 2.10 -10.08
C TRP A 27 4.80 1.65 -9.42
N GLN A 28 4.72 1.31 -8.14
CA GLN A 28 5.85 0.87 -7.33
C GLN A 28 5.57 -0.50 -6.71
N VAL A 29 6.52 -1.42 -6.85
CA VAL A 29 6.39 -2.78 -6.30
C VAL A 29 6.99 -2.82 -4.90
N TYR A 30 6.19 -3.31 -3.95
CA TYR A 30 6.56 -3.54 -2.56
C TYR A 30 6.49 -5.04 -2.29
N GLU A 31 7.65 -5.66 -2.11
CA GLU A 31 7.82 -7.08 -1.82
C GLU A 31 7.69 -7.36 -0.31
N ALA A 32 7.58 -8.64 0.07
CA ALA A 32 7.58 -9.05 1.47
C ALA A 32 8.73 -8.41 2.29
N GLY A 33 8.38 -7.85 3.45
CA GLY A 33 9.27 -7.09 4.33
C GLY A 33 9.32 -5.58 4.03
N SER A 34 8.76 -5.13 2.91
CA SER A 34 8.69 -3.70 2.59
C SER A 34 7.61 -2.98 3.40
N VAL A 35 7.83 -1.68 3.63
CA VAL A 35 6.89 -0.79 4.33
C VAL A 35 6.64 0.44 3.45
N PHE A 36 5.39 0.90 3.41
CA PHE A 36 5.02 2.18 2.81
C PHE A 36 3.91 2.86 3.59
N ASN A 37 3.87 4.19 3.50
CA ASN A 37 2.88 5.00 4.20
C ASN A 37 1.90 5.60 3.20
N VAL A 38 0.64 5.65 3.61
CA VAL A 38 -0.44 6.30 2.87
C VAL A 38 -0.94 7.48 3.70
N PRO A 39 -0.97 8.70 3.15
CA PRO A 39 -1.55 9.85 3.83
C PRO A 39 -3.03 9.61 4.20
N GLY A 40 -3.51 10.23 5.27
CA GLY A 40 -4.95 10.25 5.57
C GLY A 40 -5.72 11.07 4.54
N HIS A 41 -7.04 10.85 4.47
CA HIS A 41 -7.93 11.52 3.51
C HIS A 41 -7.44 11.43 2.06
N SER A 42 -6.85 10.29 1.68
CA SER A 42 -6.31 10.07 0.34
C SER A 42 -6.80 8.76 -0.25
N GLU A 43 -6.48 8.54 -1.52
CA GLU A 43 -6.79 7.30 -2.24
C GLU A 43 -5.55 6.75 -2.94
N PHE A 44 -5.43 5.43 -2.95
CA PHE A 44 -4.34 4.72 -3.61
C PHE A 44 -4.85 3.47 -4.32
N HIS A 45 -4.07 2.99 -5.27
CA HIS A 45 -4.40 1.79 -6.04
C HIS A 45 -3.43 0.66 -5.74
N LEU A 46 -3.95 -0.57 -5.74
CA LEU A 46 -3.19 -1.79 -5.62
C LEU A 46 -3.49 -2.69 -6.82
N GLN A 47 -2.45 -3.30 -7.35
CA GLN A 47 -2.52 -4.48 -8.21
C GLN A 47 -1.83 -5.63 -7.48
N VAL A 48 -2.51 -6.78 -7.44
CA VAL A 48 -2.07 -7.96 -6.69
C VAL A 48 -2.01 -9.13 -7.66
N ALA A 49 -0.79 -9.52 -8.05
CA ALA A 49 -0.55 -10.58 -9.04
C ALA A 49 -0.48 -11.98 -8.43
N GLU A 50 -0.23 -12.07 -7.12
CA GLU A 50 -0.10 -13.32 -6.38
C GLU A 50 -0.72 -13.21 -4.96
N PRO A 51 -1.06 -14.34 -4.30
CA PRO A 51 -1.58 -14.30 -2.93
C PRO A 51 -0.66 -13.53 -1.98
N THR A 52 -1.18 -12.43 -1.45
CA THR A 52 -0.40 -11.44 -0.69
C THR A 52 -1.06 -11.16 0.66
N SER A 53 -0.25 -11.04 1.70
CA SER A 53 -0.70 -10.63 3.04
C SER A 53 0.03 -9.37 3.48
N TYR A 54 -0.65 -8.51 4.21
CA TYR A 54 -0.10 -7.26 4.74
C TYR A 54 -0.61 -6.99 6.15
N LEU A 55 0.09 -6.10 6.86
CA LEU A 55 -0.30 -5.53 8.13
C LEU A 55 -0.49 -4.03 7.96
N CYS A 56 -1.69 -3.53 8.24
CA CYS A 56 -1.98 -2.10 8.30
C CYS A 56 -1.99 -1.64 9.75
N ARG A 57 -1.37 -0.47 10.01
CA ARG A 57 -1.46 0.26 11.27
C ARG A 57 -1.90 1.69 10.98
N TYR A 58 -2.85 2.20 11.77
CA TYR A 58 -3.12 3.63 11.81
C TYR A 58 -1.98 4.36 12.51
N LEU A 59 -1.63 5.56 11.99
CA LEU A 59 -0.59 6.44 12.52
C LEU A 59 -1.19 7.67 13.21
#